data_AF-A0A4R1TZX4-F1
#
_entry.id   AF-A0A4R1TZX4-F1
#
_cell.length_a   1.000
_cell.length_b   1.000
_cell.length_c   1.000
_cell.angle_alpha   90.00
_cell.angle_beta   90.00
_cell.angle_gamma   90.00
#
_symmetry.space_group_name_H-M   'P 1'
#
loop_
_entity.id
_entity.type
_entity.pdbx_description
1 polymer ?
#
loop_
_entity_poly.entity_id
_entity_poly.type
_entity_poly.pdbx_seq_one_letter_code
_entity_poly.pdbx_strand_id
1 'polypeptide(L)'
;MAGPNRATTVATPYNLASLTKPLTAEVILRLVSAGKLSLDEPMDRYWSDPDLSRDPRRMKLTVRMALSHRTGLPNWRDAKGLVFDHDPGTTTGYSGEGYQYAARYAERVTGKSFETAQRPHL
;
A
#
# COMPACT_ATOMS: atom_id res chain seq x y z
N MET A 1 2.97 -23.79 1.03
CA MET A 1 4.45 -23.91 0.94
C MET A 1 4.83 -25.37 1.09
N ALA A 2 5.92 -25.83 0.47
CA ALA A 2 6.40 -27.20 0.70
C ALA A 2 6.90 -27.34 2.14
N GLY A 3 6.48 -28.40 2.83
CA GLY A 3 7.00 -28.76 4.15
C GLY A 3 8.39 -29.38 4.06
N PRO A 4 9.09 -29.55 5.19
CA PRO A 4 10.39 -30.22 5.22
C PRO A 4 10.30 -31.62 4.59
N ASN A 5 11.35 -32.02 3.87
CA ASN A 5 11.46 -33.29 3.12
C ASN A 5 10.46 -33.52 1.97
N ARG A 6 9.80 -32.47 1.45
CA ARG A 6 9.13 -32.53 0.13
C ARG A 6 9.95 -31.79 -0.91
N ALA A 7 10.26 -32.47 -2.02
CA ALA A 7 10.79 -31.82 -3.21
C ALA A 7 9.82 -30.74 -3.72
N THR A 8 10.35 -29.58 -4.05
CA THR A 8 9.58 -28.50 -4.69
C THR A 8 9.20 -28.90 -6.11
N THR A 9 7.99 -28.54 -6.51
CA THR A 9 7.45 -28.75 -7.86
C THR A 9 7.01 -27.41 -8.46
N VAL A 10 6.71 -27.39 -9.76
CA VAL A 10 6.11 -26.22 -10.44
C VAL A 10 4.76 -25.79 -9.83
N ALA A 11 4.08 -26.69 -9.09
CA ALA A 11 2.84 -26.41 -8.39
C ALA A 11 3.03 -25.96 -6.92
N THR A 12 4.28 -25.82 -6.45
CA THR A 12 4.55 -25.41 -5.07
C THR A 12 4.22 -23.93 -4.88
N PRO A 13 3.31 -23.57 -3.97
CA PRO A 13 2.99 -22.17 -3.72
C PRO A 13 4.07 -21.50 -2.87
N TYR A 14 4.43 -20.28 -3.24
CA TYR A 14 5.40 -19.42 -2.57
C TYR A 14 4.76 -18.10 -2.14
N ASN A 15 5.23 -17.54 -1.03
CA ASN A 15 4.91 -16.17 -0.66
C ASN A 15 5.71 -15.22 -1.55
N LEU A 16 5.02 -14.49 -2.43
CA LEU A 16 5.65 -13.55 -3.36
C LEU A 16 6.29 -12.34 -2.64
N ALA A 17 5.85 -12.06 -1.41
CA ALA A 17 6.34 -10.96 -0.60
C ALA A 17 6.36 -9.65 -1.41
N SER A 18 7.50 -8.98 -1.49
CA SER A 18 7.63 -7.70 -2.17
C SER A 18 7.47 -7.75 -3.69
N LEU A 19 7.49 -8.94 -4.31
CA LEU A 19 7.15 -9.08 -5.73
C LEU A 19 5.67 -8.76 -6.01
N THR A 20 4.83 -8.66 -4.97
CA THR A 20 3.45 -8.19 -5.10
C THR A 20 3.35 -6.68 -5.34
N LYS A 21 4.36 -5.87 -5.00
CA LYS A 21 4.27 -4.40 -5.09
C LYS A 21 3.96 -3.87 -6.49
N PRO A 22 4.58 -4.34 -7.59
CA PRO A 22 4.21 -3.91 -8.94
C PRO A 22 2.76 -4.22 -9.29
N LEU A 23 2.23 -5.38 -8.84
CA LEU A 23 0.82 -5.74 -9.06
C LEU A 23 -0.12 -4.80 -8.28
N THR A 24 0.21 -4.50 -7.03
CA THR A 24 -0.52 -3.51 -6.21
C THR A 24 -0.50 -2.12 -6.87
N ALA A 25 0.66 -1.68 -7.35
CA ALA A 25 0.80 -0.40 -8.04
C ALA A 25 -0.05 -0.36 -9.31
N GLU A 26 -0.01 -1.41 -10.13
CA GLU A 26 -0.82 -1.51 -11.35
C GLU A 26 -2.32 -1.36 -11.07
N VAL A 27 -2.86 -2.06 -10.06
CA VAL A 27 -4.27 -1.95 -9.68
C VAL A 27 -4.64 -0.53 -9.26
N ILE A 28 -3.80 0.11 -8.44
CA ILE A 28 -4.01 1.49 -8.00
C ILE A 28 -3.93 2.46 -9.20
N LEU A 29 -2.96 2.28 -10.08
CA LEU A 29 -2.79 3.12 -11.27
C LEU A 29 -3.94 2.97 -12.27
N ARG A 30 -4.55 1.79 -12.38
CA ARG A 30 -5.81 1.61 -13.14
C ARG A 30 -6.97 2.40 -12.53
N LEU A 31 -7.09 2.41 -11.20
CA LEU A 31 -8.10 3.21 -10.52
C LEU A 31 -7.86 4.72 -10.73
N VAL A 32 -6.60 5.17 -10.72
CA VAL A 32 -6.22 6.54 -11.09
C VAL A 32 -6.61 6.84 -12.53
N SER A 33 -6.24 5.96 -13.47
CA SER A 33 -6.56 6.14 -14.89
C SER A 33 -8.07 6.18 -15.16
N ALA A 34 -8.87 5.49 -14.34
CA ALA A 34 -10.33 5.54 -14.39
C ALA A 34 -10.93 6.76 -13.67
N GLY A 35 -10.11 7.70 -13.19
CA GLY A 35 -10.53 8.91 -12.48
C GLY A 35 -11.10 8.66 -11.08
N LYS A 36 -10.94 7.45 -10.52
CA LYS A 36 -11.48 7.09 -9.20
C LYS A 36 -10.58 7.51 -8.05
N LEU A 37 -9.28 7.61 -8.31
CA LEU A 37 -8.26 8.06 -7.36
C LEU A 37 -7.41 9.15 -8.02
N SER A 38 -6.76 9.98 -7.21
CA SER A 38 -5.74 10.92 -7.67
C SER A 38 -4.36 10.51 -7.16
N LEU A 39 -3.32 10.73 -7.98
CA LEU A 39 -1.93 10.51 -7.56
C LEU A 39 -1.44 11.53 -6.55
N ASP A 40 -1.95 12.77 -6.64
CA ASP A 40 -1.37 13.94 -5.98
C ASP A 40 -2.30 14.57 -4.95
N GLU A 41 -3.54 14.08 -4.84
CA GLU A 41 -4.44 14.47 -3.76
C GLU A 41 -4.06 13.76 -2.45
N PRO A 42 -4.11 14.46 -1.30
CA PRO A 42 -3.95 13.81 0.00
C PRO A 42 -5.00 12.72 0.23
N MET A 43 -4.54 11.48 0.47
CA MET A 43 -5.41 10.33 0.77
C MET A 43 -6.27 10.56 2.01
N ASP A 44 -5.77 11.39 2.92
CA ASP A 44 -6.38 11.78 4.18
C ASP A 44 -7.78 12.39 4.06
N ARG A 45 -8.11 13.01 2.91
CA ARG A 45 -9.45 13.54 2.63
C ARG A 45 -10.55 12.49 2.68
N TYR A 46 -10.20 11.23 2.43
CA TYR A 46 -11.14 10.11 2.34
C TYR A 46 -10.99 9.14 3.50
N TRP A 47 -9.77 8.98 4.01
CA TRP A 47 -9.47 8.07 5.09
C TRP A 47 -8.17 8.44 5.80
N SER A 48 -8.23 8.49 7.13
CA SER A 48 -7.06 8.61 8.01
C SER A 48 -6.83 7.30 8.75
N ASP A 49 -5.58 6.86 8.79
CA ASP A 49 -5.18 5.76 9.66
C ASP A 49 -5.29 6.20 11.15
N PRO A 50 -5.94 5.40 12.02
CA PRO A 50 -6.13 5.75 13.43
C PRO A 50 -4.81 6.07 14.16
N ASP A 51 -3.74 5.33 13.84
CA ASP A 51 -2.43 5.50 14.48
C ASP A 51 -1.81 6.87 14.16
N LEU A 52 -2.13 7.43 12.99
CA LEU A 52 -1.64 8.73 12.53
C LEU A 52 -2.62 9.87 12.79
N SER A 53 -3.80 9.62 13.37
CA SER A 53 -4.90 10.59 13.48
C SER A 53 -4.51 11.96 14.06
N ARG A 54 -3.55 11.96 15.00
CA ARG A 54 -3.04 13.16 15.69
C ARG A 54 -1.80 13.79 15.04
N ASP A 55 -1.17 13.13 14.07
CA ASP A 55 0.01 13.65 13.39
C ASP A 55 -0.40 14.43 12.13
N PRO A 56 -0.14 15.75 12.04
CA PRO A 56 -0.56 16.56 10.90
C PRO A 56 0.13 16.14 9.58
N ARG A 57 1.25 15.41 9.63
CA ARG A 57 1.95 14.93 8.42
C ARG A 57 1.11 13.95 7.61
N ARG A 58 0.09 13.30 8.19
CA ARG A 58 -0.87 12.45 7.45
C ARG A 58 -1.54 13.19 6.30
N MET A 59 -1.77 14.50 6.46
CA MET A 59 -2.41 15.35 5.44
C MET A 59 -1.52 15.61 4.22
N LYS A 60 -0.25 15.19 4.25
CA LYS A 60 0.69 15.29 3.12
C LYS A 60 0.78 13.99 2.31
N LEU A 61 0.22 12.89 2.81
CA LEU A 61 0.37 11.57 2.18
C LEU A 61 -0.45 11.47 0.89
N THR A 62 0.25 11.26 -0.23
CA THR A 62 -0.37 11.04 -1.54
C THR A 62 -0.10 9.62 -2.06
N VAL A 63 -0.92 9.16 -3.01
CA VAL A 63 -0.72 7.86 -3.66
C VAL A 63 0.65 7.82 -4.36
N ARG A 64 1.06 8.92 -5.01
CA ARG A 64 2.39 9.01 -5.65
C ARG A 64 3.50 8.76 -4.64
N MET A 65 3.43 9.33 -3.45
CA MET A 65 4.44 9.12 -2.41
C MET A 65 4.46 7.66 -1.94
N ALA A 66 3.30 7.03 -1.76
CA ALA A 66 3.19 5.62 -1.39
C ALA A 66 3.85 4.70 -2.42
N LEU A 67 3.50 4.85 -3.69
CA LEU A 67 4.01 4.01 -4.78
C LEU A 67 5.49 4.28 -5.12
N SER A 68 6.06 5.38 -4.62
CA SER A 68 7.47 5.75 -4.85
C SER A 68 8.35 5.68 -3.61
N HIS A 69 7.85 5.10 -2.50
CA HIS A 69 8.59 4.98 -1.25
C HIS A 69 9.03 6.33 -0.65
N ARG A 70 8.15 7.34 -0.68
CA ARG A 70 8.42 8.71 -0.19
C ARG A 70 7.44 9.17 0.89
N THR A 71 6.72 8.26 1.53
CA THR A 71 5.73 8.59 2.57
C THR A 71 6.35 8.99 3.89
N GLY A 72 7.59 8.55 4.17
CA GLY A 72 8.18 8.65 5.51
C GLY A 72 7.62 7.69 6.53
N LEU A 73 6.81 6.72 6.08
CA LEU A 73 6.36 5.61 6.90
C LEU A 73 7.44 4.51 6.95
N PRO A 74 7.55 3.76 8.05
CA PRO A 74 8.46 2.63 8.17
C PRO A 74 8.13 1.54 7.16
N ASN A 75 9.00 0.53 7.08
CA ASN A 75 8.72 -0.65 6.27
C ASN A 75 7.45 -1.35 6.73
N TRP A 76 7.28 -1.49 8.05
CA TRP A 76 6.12 -2.11 8.69
C TRP A 76 5.84 -1.38 10.00
N ARG A 77 4.55 -1.20 10.34
CA ARG A 77 4.17 -0.83 11.70
C ARG A 77 4.57 -1.93 12.70
N ASP A 78 4.79 -1.56 13.96
CA ASP A 78 5.13 -2.49 15.04
C ASP A 78 4.01 -2.60 16.08
N ALA A 79 4.30 -3.25 17.21
CA ALA A 79 3.33 -3.42 18.30
C ALA A 79 2.86 -2.09 18.94
N LYS A 80 3.58 -0.99 18.72
CA LYS A 80 3.23 0.36 19.19
C LYS A 80 2.40 1.15 18.17
N GLY A 81 2.17 0.59 16.98
CA GLY A 81 1.39 1.19 15.91
C GLY A 81 2.26 1.81 14.82
N LEU A 82 1.62 2.65 14.00
CA LEU A 82 2.27 3.37 12.90
C LEU A 82 2.68 4.78 13.31
N VAL A 83 3.96 5.11 13.12
CA VAL A 83 4.52 6.46 13.26
C VAL A 83 5.38 6.79 12.04
N PHE A 84 5.66 8.07 11.79
CA PHE A 84 6.59 8.46 10.73
C PHE A 84 8.04 8.36 11.19
N ASP A 85 8.89 7.76 10.36
CA ASP A 85 10.35 7.76 10.54
C ASP A 85 10.96 9.10 10.13
N HIS A 86 10.38 9.74 9.11
CA HIS A 86 10.80 11.04 8.60
C HIS A 86 9.62 11.77 7.93
N ASP A 87 9.84 13.02 7.54
CA ASP A 87 8.78 13.81 6.92
C ASP A 87 8.42 13.28 5.51
N PRO A 88 7.13 13.31 5.12
CA PRO A 88 6.71 12.90 3.78
C PRO A 88 7.39 13.75 2.69
N GLY A 89 7.89 13.09 1.66
CA GLY A 89 8.49 13.72 0.49
C GLY A 89 9.94 14.19 0.67
N THR A 90 10.55 14.15 1.86
CA THR A 90 11.93 14.64 2.05
C THR A 90 12.98 13.63 1.61
N THR A 91 12.74 12.34 1.82
CA THR A 91 13.67 11.25 1.51
C THR A 91 12.93 10.04 0.94
N THR A 92 13.67 9.15 0.27
CA THR A 92 13.17 7.82 -0.11
C THR A 92 13.44 6.85 1.03
N GLY A 93 12.43 6.08 1.42
CA GLY A 93 12.51 5.04 2.46
C GLY A 93 11.64 3.85 2.08
N TYR A 94 12.24 2.67 1.93
CA TYR A 94 11.52 1.46 1.51
C TYR A 94 10.40 1.15 2.50
N SER A 95 9.16 1.23 2.01
CA SER A 95 7.97 1.17 2.85
C SER A 95 6.94 0.19 2.30
N GLY A 96 6.83 -0.99 2.92
CA GLY A 96 5.68 -1.88 2.74
C GLY A 96 4.39 -1.27 3.27
N GLU A 97 4.49 -0.53 4.37
CA GLU A 97 3.38 0.20 4.98
C GLU A 97 2.80 1.26 4.05
N GLY A 98 3.62 1.98 3.29
CA GLY A 98 3.16 2.94 2.28
C GLY A 98 2.25 2.28 1.23
N TYR A 99 2.62 1.08 0.76
CA TYR A 99 1.79 0.29 -0.15
C TYR A 99 0.48 -0.18 0.51
N GLN A 100 0.54 -0.64 1.77
CA GLN A 100 -0.68 -1.00 2.50
C GLN A 100 -1.60 0.21 2.72
N TYR A 101 -1.03 1.38 3.01
CA TYR A 101 -1.76 2.62 3.20
C TYR A 101 -2.52 2.98 1.92
N ALA A 102 -1.85 2.97 0.76
CA ALA A 102 -2.50 3.25 -0.51
C ALA A 102 -3.56 2.22 -0.90
N ALA A 103 -3.34 0.93 -0.58
CA ALA A 103 -4.34 -0.12 -0.80
C ALA A 103 -5.59 0.08 0.07
N ARG A 104 -5.43 0.33 1.38
CA ARG A 104 -6.55 0.60 2.30
C ARG A 104 -7.30 1.87 1.88
N TYR A 105 -6.59 2.92 1.51
CA TYR A 105 -7.18 4.12 0.92
C TYR A 105 -8.05 3.78 -0.30
N ALA A 106 -7.52 2.99 -1.25
CA ALA A 106 -8.26 2.57 -2.43
C ALA A 106 -9.52 1.75 -2.08
N GLU A 107 -9.44 0.87 -1.08
CA GLU A 107 -10.61 0.13 -0.58
C GLU A 107 -11.68 1.07 -0.02
N ARG A 108 -11.27 2.08 0.76
CA ARG A 108 -12.18 3.06 1.36
C ARG A 108 -12.88 3.92 0.33
N VAL A 109 -12.19 4.36 -0.72
CA VAL A 109 -12.80 5.15 -1.80
C VAL A 109 -13.71 4.28 -2.67
N THR A 110 -13.32 3.04 -2.97
CA THR A 110 -14.08 2.19 -3.90
C THR A 110 -15.20 1.38 -3.25
N GLY A 111 -15.18 1.21 -1.92
CA GLY A 111 -16.07 0.30 -1.20
C GLY A 111 -15.86 -1.18 -1.53
N LYS A 112 -14.79 -1.53 -2.26
CA LYS A 112 -14.45 -2.90 -2.65
C LYS A 112 -13.17 -3.32 -1.93
N SER A 113 -13.06 -4.59 -1.59
CA SER A 113 -11.78 -5.11 -1.11
C SER A 113 -10.74 -5.03 -2.23
N PHE A 114 -9.48 -4.85 -1.84
CA PHE A 114 -8.37 -4.73 -2.75
C PHE A 114 -8.12 -6.06 -3.48
N GLU A 115 -8.45 -7.19 -2.84
CA GLU A 115 -8.44 -8.51 -3.48
C GLU A 115 -9.46 -8.59 -4.63
N THR A 116 -10.68 -8.08 -4.43
CA THR A 116 -11.68 -8.05 -5.50
C THR A 116 -11.26 -7.11 -6.63
N ALA A 117 -10.57 -6.00 -6.33
CA ALA A 117 -10.04 -5.08 -7.33
C ALA A 117 -8.90 -5.68 -8.18
N GLN A 118 -8.20 -6.71 -7.69
CA GLN A 118 -7.14 -7.42 -8.43
C GLN A 118 -7.66 -8.48 -9.39
N ARG A 119 -8.92 -8.91 -9.24
CA ARG A 119 -9.49 -9.93 -10.13
C ARG A 119 -9.81 -9.28 -11.48
N PRO A 120 -9.28 -9.82 -12.60
CA PRO A 120 -9.75 -9.40 -13.90
C PRO A 120 -11.27 -9.64 -13.96
N HIS A 121 -12.02 -8.68 -14.49
CA HIS A 121 -13.36 -8.95 -14.98
C HIS A 121 -13.19 -9.96 -16.13
N LEU A 122 -13.37 -11.25 -15.83
CA LEU A 122 -13.61 -12.29 -16.84
C LEU A 122 -15.04 -12.16 -17.35
#